data_AF-A0AAD4F1I4-F1
#
_entry.id   AF-A0AAD4F1I4-F1
#
_cell.length_a   1.000
_cell.length_b   1.000
_cell.length_c   1.000
_cell.angle_alpha   90.00
_cell.angle_beta   90.00
_cell.angle_gamma   90.00
#
_symmetry.space_group_name_H-M   'P 1'
#
loop_
_entity.id
_entity.type
_entity.pdbx_description
1 polymer ?
#
loop_
_entity_poly.entity_id
_entity_poly.type
_entity_poly.pdbx_seq_one_letter_code
_entity_poly.pdbx_strand_id
1 'polypeptide(L)'
;MLGSGNSHGAPGRPAAGTAMQPLQAPSRRWQLSVQRLSLSLLVLQNSVLVMVMHHSRNAPTNSQPRYLASTAVLLVEVIKLLASLALATHDTCRSHPSASLSAVAIHLYHSVFARDSWKLIVPAALYTLQNSLVYTAISNLDAVTFQVTYQLKILTTVLFSILLLGRSITLRQWLALILLTLGVALVQVSGTLTSDDWLERLSSLIRGGTLPTSSAFKGLMAVVAASLTSGLTCVYFEKLVKDSMGSVSLWTRNVQLSFFSLFPALFIGVLWQDGAAIARNGFFAGYNPVVWLTIGLQALGGLIVAVCITYADNVAKNFAASLSIVVSYAATAIIFRTPLTLHATGGAAVVLLAMYLFNGRPAPRMVLLPVNQDGHDPEKSRPLLFELTSIPKQ
;
A
#
# COMPACT_ATOMS: atom_id res chain seq x y z
N MET A 1 -48.48 59.24 45.72
CA MET A 1 -47.81 59.57 44.44
C MET A 1 -47.17 58.30 43.90
N LEU A 2 -47.35 58.10 42.60
CA LEU A 2 -47.03 56.93 41.79
C LEU A 2 -45.52 56.55 41.86
N GLY A 3 -45.09 55.32 41.58
CA GLY A 3 -45.72 54.37 40.68
C GLY A 3 -45.24 52.92 40.80
N SER A 4 -45.98 52.10 40.04
CA SER A 4 -45.89 50.65 39.89
C SER A 4 -44.78 50.22 38.93
N GLY A 5 -44.38 48.95 39.02
CA GLY A 5 -43.56 48.33 37.99
C GLY A 5 -43.20 46.88 38.28
N ASN A 6 -44.20 46.01 38.27
CA ASN A 6 -44.05 44.55 38.26
C ASN A 6 -43.25 44.13 37.00
N SER A 7 -42.22 43.29 37.11
CA SER A 7 -41.77 42.51 35.95
C SER A 7 -41.13 41.18 36.36
N HIS A 8 -41.59 40.18 35.64
CA HIS A 8 -41.41 38.76 35.85
C HIS A 8 -39.97 38.29 35.67
N GLY A 9 -39.61 37.25 36.44
CA GLY A 9 -38.42 36.45 36.21
C GLY A 9 -38.38 35.91 34.79
N ALA A 10 -37.37 36.32 34.02
CA ALA A 10 -37.00 35.69 32.77
C ALA A 10 -36.19 34.41 33.07
N PRO A 11 -36.44 33.29 32.36
CA PRO A 11 -35.70 32.06 32.56
C PRO A 11 -34.24 32.25 32.15
N GLY A 12 -33.34 31.70 32.97
CA GLY A 12 -31.90 31.77 32.78
C GLY A 12 -31.49 31.36 31.37
N ARG A 13 -30.65 32.20 30.75
CA ARG A 13 -29.95 31.84 29.52
C ARG A 13 -29.22 30.51 29.74
N PRO A 14 -29.37 29.49 28.87
CA PRO A 14 -28.55 28.31 28.97
C PRO A 14 -27.08 28.73 28.81
N ALA A 15 -26.24 28.26 29.72
CA ALA A 15 -24.79 28.43 29.64
C ALA A 15 -24.35 28.07 28.22
N ALA A 16 -23.65 29.00 27.57
CA ALA A 16 -23.10 28.80 26.24
C ALA A 16 -22.38 27.45 26.20
N GLY A 17 -22.98 26.48 25.49
CA GLY A 17 -22.38 25.19 25.27
C GLY A 17 -20.98 25.42 24.72
N THR A 18 -20.01 24.74 25.32
CA THR A 18 -18.61 24.74 24.91
C THR A 18 -18.55 24.49 23.42
N ALA A 19 -18.41 25.55 22.62
CA ALA A 19 -18.32 25.47 21.19
C ALA A 19 -17.13 24.54 20.90
N MET A 20 -17.42 23.37 20.33
CA MET A 20 -16.42 22.40 19.94
C MET A 20 -15.50 23.13 18.95
N GLN A 21 -14.31 23.50 19.40
CA GLN A 21 -13.35 24.23 18.57
C GLN A 21 -13.12 23.38 17.31
N PRO A 22 -13.26 23.97 16.10
CA PRO A 22 -12.95 23.23 14.89
C PRO A 22 -11.48 22.81 14.99
N LEU A 23 -11.19 21.51 14.83
CA LEU A 23 -9.82 20.99 14.79
C LEU A 23 -9.01 21.86 13.83
N GLN A 24 -8.03 22.62 14.35
CA GLN A 24 -7.13 23.39 13.50
C GLN A 24 -6.44 22.43 12.53
N ALA A 25 -6.71 22.60 11.24
CA ALA A 25 -6.06 21.81 10.21
C ALA A 25 -4.54 21.96 10.37
N PRO A 26 -3.77 20.86 10.33
CA PRO A 26 -2.33 20.91 10.56
C PRO A 26 -1.66 21.89 9.59
N SER A 27 -0.69 22.66 10.08
CA SER A 27 -0.03 23.68 9.26
C SER A 27 0.53 23.11 7.96
N ARG A 28 0.48 23.87 6.86
CA ARG A 28 0.97 23.44 5.54
C ARG A 28 2.42 22.95 5.57
N ARG A 29 3.27 23.55 6.42
CA ARG A 29 4.67 23.15 6.62
C ARG A 29 4.77 21.76 7.26
N TRP A 30 3.94 21.47 8.27
CA TRP A 30 3.89 20.14 8.90
C TRP A 30 3.52 19.05 7.90
N GLN A 31 2.45 19.27 7.11
CA GLN A 31 1.99 18.29 6.12
C GLN A 31 3.07 17.98 5.08
N LEU A 32 3.75 19.01 4.56
CA LEU A 32 4.87 18.84 3.62
C LEU A 32 6.06 18.11 4.25
N SER A 33 6.36 18.35 5.53
CA SER A 33 7.42 17.64 6.25
C SER A 33 7.10 16.15 6.42
N VAL A 34 5.86 15.83 6.84
CA VAL A 34 5.40 14.44 6.98
C VAL A 34 5.40 13.71 5.63
N GLN A 35 4.97 14.40 4.57
CA GLN A 35 5.02 13.85 3.21
C GLN A 35 6.44 13.50 2.80
N ARG A 36 7.41 14.43 2.93
CA ARG A 36 8.81 14.17 2.56
C ARG A 36 9.43 13.05 3.39
N LEU A 37 9.22 13.09 4.71
CA LEU A 37 9.76 12.08 5.62
C LEU A 37 9.20 10.69 5.31
N SER A 38 7.88 10.56 5.12
CA SER A 38 7.26 9.27 4.81
C SER A 38 7.75 8.69 3.48
N LEU A 39 7.93 9.52 2.44
CA LEU A 39 8.48 9.08 1.15
C LEU A 39 9.95 8.67 1.25
N SER A 40 10.77 9.43 1.97
CA SER A 40 12.18 9.06 2.19
C SER A 40 12.31 7.75 2.98
N LEU A 41 11.50 7.59 4.04
CA LEU A 41 11.43 6.34 4.79
C LEU A 41 10.94 5.18 3.93
N LEU A 42 10.00 5.41 3.02
CA LEU A 42 9.52 4.38 2.09
C LEU A 42 10.61 3.93 1.12
N VAL A 43 11.42 4.86 0.58
CA VAL A 43 12.57 4.51 -0.28
C VAL A 43 13.55 3.63 0.50
N LEU A 44 13.97 4.10 1.68
CA LEU A 44 14.95 3.39 2.51
C LEU A 44 14.43 2.02 2.95
N GLN A 45 13.20 1.96 3.46
CA GLN A 45 12.59 0.73 3.93
C GLN A 45 12.47 -0.30 2.80
N ASN A 46 12.00 0.10 1.61
CA ASN A 46 11.91 -0.81 0.47
C ASN A 46 13.30 -1.32 0.04
N SER A 47 14.30 -0.45 0.01
CA SER A 47 15.65 -0.85 -0.37
C SER A 47 16.29 -1.82 0.62
N VAL A 48 16.22 -1.50 1.91
CA VAL A 48 16.74 -2.40 2.97
C VAL A 48 15.97 -3.72 2.98
N LEU A 49 14.64 -3.68 2.83
CA LEU A 49 13.81 -4.88 2.80
C LEU A 49 14.20 -5.82 1.66
N VAL A 50 14.43 -5.30 0.45
CA VAL A 50 14.87 -6.12 -0.71
C VAL A 50 16.19 -6.82 -0.40
N MET A 51 17.16 -6.10 0.16
CA MET A 51 18.47 -6.66 0.50
C MET A 51 18.39 -7.72 1.59
N VAL A 52 17.67 -7.43 2.68
CA VAL A 52 17.50 -8.34 3.81
C VAL A 52 16.71 -9.59 3.37
N MET A 53 15.68 -9.45 2.54
CA MET A 53 14.96 -10.60 1.97
C MET A 53 15.85 -11.45 1.07
N HIS A 54 16.68 -10.83 0.22
CA HIS A 54 17.63 -11.55 -0.62
C HIS A 54 18.58 -12.38 0.24
N HIS A 55 19.17 -11.75 1.26
CA HIS A 55 20.06 -12.45 2.20
C HIS A 55 19.32 -13.56 2.98
N SER A 56 18.12 -13.28 3.50
CA SER A 56 17.31 -14.22 4.27
C SER A 56 16.93 -15.48 3.50
N ARG A 57 16.67 -15.39 2.20
CA ARG A 57 16.25 -16.54 1.38
C ARG A 57 17.41 -17.28 0.71
N ASN A 58 18.48 -16.57 0.36
CA ASN A 58 19.59 -17.11 -0.41
C ASN A 58 20.81 -17.50 0.43
N ALA A 59 20.84 -17.19 1.73
CA ALA A 59 21.89 -17.67 2.62
C ALA A 59 21.95 -19.21 2.62
N PRO A 60 23.15 -19.80 2.61
CA PRO A 60 23.31 -21.25 2.66
C PRO A 60 22.72 -21.78 3.97
N THR A 61 21.74 -22.66 3.86
CA THR A 61 21.15 -23.34 5.01
C THR A 61 22.14 -24.37 5.52
N ASN A 62 22.83 -24.05 6.63
CA ASN A 62 23.66 -24.97 7.40
C ASN A 62 22.77 -26.02 8.09
N SER A 63 22.21 -26.95 7.30
CA SER A 63 21.42 -28.11 7.76
C SER A 63 20.05 -27.80 8.36
N GLN A 64 19.69 -26.53 8.58
CA GLN A 64 18.36 -26.14 9.06
C GLN A 64 17.36 -25.98 7.91
N PRO A 65 16.08 -26.35 8.10
CA PRO A 65 15.03 -26.06 7.13
C PRO A 65 14.86 -24.55 6.95
N ARG A 66 14.51 -24.11 5.74
CA ARG A 66 14.16 -22.71 5.48
C ARG A 66 12.86 -22.34 6.22
N TYR A 67 12.75 -21.08 6.63
CA TYR A 67 11.51 -20.59 7.25
C TYR A 67 10.34 -20.64 6.27
N LEU A 68 9.16 -20.88 6.82
CA LEU A 68 7.92 -20.92 6.07
C LEU A 68 7.39 -19.50 5.85
N ALA A 69 7.06 -19.16 4.61
CA ALA A 69 6.64 -17.80 4.28
C ALA A 69 5.29 -17.45 4.93
N SER A 70 4.38 -18.42 5.07
CA SER A 70 3.07 -18.23 5.70
C SER A 70 3.16 -17.78 7.16
N THR A 71 4.06 -18.37 7.94
CA THR A 71 4.26 -18.04 9.35
C THR A 71 4.86 -16.64 9.50
N ALA A 72 5.77 -16.25 8.60
CA ALA A 72 6.33 -14.90 8.56
C ALA A 72 5.26 -13.85 8.21
N VAL A 73 4.40 -14.13 7.22
CA VAL A 73 3.28 -13.26 6.83
C VAL A 73 2.30 -13.09 8.00
N LEU A 74 1.93 -14.16 8.70
CA LEU A 74 1.07 -14.07 9.88
C LEU A 74 1.69 -13.17 10.96
N LEU A 75 2.98 -13.34 11.27
CA LEU A 75 3.67 -12.51 12.26
C LEU A 75 3.75 -11.03 11.84
N VAL A 76 3.90 -10.75 10.54
CA VAL A 76 3.83 -9.38 10.00
C VAL A 76 2.46 -8.76 10.29
N GLU A 77 1.36 -9.49 10.06
CA GLU A 77 0.01 -9.00 10.37
C GLU A 77 -0.19 -8.80 11.89
N VAL A 78 0.30 -9.72 12.72
CA VAL A 78 0.24 -9.58 14.19
C VAL A 78 1.00 -8.34 14.67
N ILE A 79 2.25 -8.14 14.21
CA ILE A 79 3.05 -6.98 14.61
C ILE A 79 2.41 -5.69 14.13
N LYS A 80 1.89 -5.65 12.88
CA LYS A 80 1.16 -4.49 12.37
C LYS A 80 -0.09 -4.20 13.18
N LEU A 81 -0.85 -5.22 13.58
CA LEU A 81 -2.04 -5.05 14.42
C LEU A 81 -1.67 -4.43 15.77
N LEU A 82 -0.65 -4.98 16.45
CA LEU A 82 -0.19 -4.47 17.74
C LEU A 82 0.32 -3.03 17.63
N ALA A 83 1.14 -2.73 16.62
CA ALA A 83 1.65 -1.39 16.38
C ALA A 83 0.53 -0.39 16.04
N SER A 84 -0.44 -0.81 15.22
CA SER A 84 -1.58 0.03 14.85
C SER A 84 -2.50 0.29 16.03
N LEU A 85 -2.69 -0.70 16.90
CA LEU A 85 -3.48 -0.56 18.12
C LEU A 85 -2.78 0.38 19.11
N ALA A 86 -1.46 0.26 19.26
CA ALA A 86 -0.67 1.18 20.08
C ALA A 86 -0.75 2.63 19.54
N LEU A 87 -0.69 2.81 18.22
CA LEU A 87 -0.83 4.15 17.62
C LEU A 87 -2.26 4.68 17.74
N ALA A 88 -3.28 3.85 17.57
CA ALA A 88 -4.69 4.24 17.73
C ALA A 88 -5.04 4.61 19.17
N THR A 89 -4.53 3.85 20.16
CA THR A 89 -4.67 4.17 21.58
C THR A 89 -3.96 5.48 21.91
N HIS A 90 -2.72 5.66 21.47
CA HIS A 90 -1.96 6.88 21.69
C HIS A 90 -2.65 8.11 21.07
N ASP A 91 -3.17 8.00 19.84
CA ASP A 91 -3.90 9.07 19.15
C ASP A 91 -5.18 9.43 19.92
N THR A 92 -5.96 8.42 20.34
CA THR A 92 -7.20 8.62 21.12
C THR A 92 -6.92 9.26 22.49
N CYS A 93 -5.87 8.83 23.19
CA CYS A 93 -5.45 9.41 24.46
C CYS A 93 -5.00 10.87 24.31
N ARG A 94 -4.33 11.21 23.20
CA ARG A 94 -3.96 12.61 22.92
C ARG A 94 -5.17 13.49 22.63
N SER A 95 -6.17 12.96 21.93
CA SER A 95 -7.41 13.70 21.66
C SER A 95 -8.29 13.86 22.90
N HIS A 96 -8.21 12.92 23.85
CA HIS A 96 -9.02 12.92 25.08
C HIS A 96 -8.15 12.68 26.33
N PRO A 97 -7.34 13.68 26.75
CA PRO A 97 -6.35 13.51 27.83
C PRO A 97 -6.97 13.19 29.20
N SER A 98 -8.26 13.49 29.40
CA SER A 98 -8.98 13.27 30.65
C SER A 98 -9.82 11.98 30.66
N ALA A 99 -9.81 11.19 29.58
CA ALA A 99 -10.60 9.98 29.48
C ALA A 99 -9.97 8.83 30.28
N SER A 100 -10.79 8.01 30.93
CA SER A 100 -10.33 6.78 31.56
C SER A 100 -9.84 5.77 30.51
N LEU A 101 -8.92 4.88 30.90
CA LEU A 101 -8.46 3.78 30.05
C LEU A 101 -9.60 2.90 29.52
N SER A 102 -10.64 2.69 30.34
CA SER A 102 -11.84 1.96 29.94
C SER A 102 -12.65 2.70 28.87
N ALA A 103 -12.78 4.03 28.97
CA ALA A 103 -13.46 4.84 27.96
C ALA A 103 -12.70 4.84 26.62
N VAL A 104 -11.37 4.90 26.65
CA VAL A 104 -10.53 4.76 25.45
C VAL A 104 -10.69 3.37 24.82
N ALA A 105 -10.70 2.31 25.63
CA ALA A 105 -10.91 0.95 25.14
C ALA A 105 -12.30 0.74 24.51
N ILE A 106 -13.35 1.26 25.14
CA ILE A 106 -14.72 1.21 24.61
C ILE A 106 -14.83 2.00 23.29
N HIS A 107 -14.24 3.19 23.23
CA HIS A 107 -14.23 4.01 22.01
C HIS A 107 -13.51 3.28 20.86
N LEU A 108 -12.35 2.68 21.13
CA LEU A 108 -11.63 1.89 20.14
C LEU A 108 -12.41 0.66 19.70
N TYR A 109 -13.05 -0.06 20.62
CA TYR A 109 -13.89 -1.20 20.29
C TYR A 109 -15.01 -0.81 19.32
N HIS A 110 -15.77 0.24 19.64
CA HIS A 110 -16.82 0.74 18.77
C HIS A 110 -16.29 1.27 17.44
N SER A 111 -15.12 1.91 17.43
CA SER A 111 -14.51 2.44 16.21
C SER A 111 -13.98 1.33 15.31
N VAL A 112 -13.36 0.29 15.89
CA VAL A 112 -12.85 -0.89 15.17
C VAL A 112 -14.00 -1.73 14.61
N PHE A 113 -15.09 -1.90 15.35
CA PHE A 113 -16.27 -2.66 14.90
C PHE A 113 -17.39 -1.77 14.36
N ALA A 114 -17.05 -0.57 13.88
CA ALA A 114 -18.01 0.34 13.26
C ALA A 114 -18.70 -0.30 12.05
N ARG A 115 -19.88 0.20 11.69
CA ARG A 115 -20.78 -0.40 10.68
C ARG A 115 -20.16 -0.58 9.29
N ASP A 116 -19.09 0.15 8.95
CA ASP A 116 -18.38 0.05 7.68
C ASP A 116 -17.16 -0.88 7.69
N SER A 117 -16.79 -1.42 8.85
CA SER A 117 -15.52 -2.17 9.02
C SER A 117 -15.51 -3.48 8.24
N TRP A 118 -16.68 -4.11 8.04
CA TRP A 118 -16.80 -5.34 7.25
C TRP A 118 -16.37 -5.16 5.79
N LYS A 119 -16.40 -3.93 5.24
CA LYS A 119 -15.92 -3.64 3.88
C LYS A 119 -14.42 -3.92 3.74
N LEU A 120 -13.65 -3.92 4.84
CA LEU A 120 -12.21 -4.26 4.85
C LEU A 120 -11.94 -5.76 4.77
N ILE A 121 -12.95 -6.62 4.92
CA ILE A 121 -12.79 -8.07 4.73
C ILE A 121 -12.43 -8.39 3.29
N VAL A 122 -13.02 -7.68 2.32
CA VAL A 122 -12.76 -7.87 0.89
C VAL A 122 -11.28 -7.67 0.55
N PRO A 123 -10.64 -6.52 0.85
CA PRO A 123 -9.22 -6.34 0.56
C PRO A 123 -8.33 -7.30 1.37
N ALA A 124 -8.69 -7.66 2.61
CA ALA A 124 -7.95 -8.64 3.39
C ALA A 124 -7.95 -10.05 2.77
N ALA A 125 -9.11 -10.52 2.29
CA ALA A 125 -9.24 -11.79 1.60
C ALA A 125 -8.48 -11.79 0.28
N LEU A 126 -8.59 -10.72 -0.50
CA LEU A 126 -7.88 -10.58 -1.78
C LEU A 126 -6.36 -10.54 -1.59
N TYR A 127 -5.84 -9.89 -0.55
CA TYR A 127 -4.40 -9.91 -0.23
C TYR A 127 -3.89 -11.32 0.04
N THR A 128 -4.69 -12.15 0.71
CA THR A 128 -4.26 -13.53 1.00
C THR A 128 -4.35 -14.42 -0.22
N LEU A 129 -5.42 -14.28 -1.00
CA LEU A 129 -5.53 -14.95 -2.29
C LEU A 129 -4.34 -14.59 -3.18
N GLN A 130 -3.98 -13.31 -3.25
CA GLN A 130 -2.79 -12.83 -3.94
C GLN A 130 -1.53 -13.55 -3.45
N ASN A 131 -1.28 -13.58 -2.14
CA ASN A 131 -0.09 -14.23 -1.57
C ASN A 131 -0.02 -15.72 -1.93
N SER A 132 -1.15 -16.42 -1.91
CA SER A 132 -1.24 -17.85 -2.27
C SER A 132 -0.97 -18.09 -3.76
N LEU A 133 -1.51 -17.22 -4.62
CA LEU A 133 -1.30 -17.28 -6.08
C LEU A 133 0.15 -16.96 -6.45
N VAL A 134 0.79 -15.99 -5.77
CA VAL A 134 2.21 -15.68 -5.94
C VAL A 134 3.09 -16.89 -5.60
N TYR A 135 2.78 -17.61 -4.52
CA TYR A 135 3.55 -18.80 -4.15
C TYR A 135 3.38 -19.93 -5.18
N THR A 136 2.14 -20.15 -5.63
CA THR A 136 1.83 -21.12 -6.69
C THR A 136 2.61 -20.78 -7.96
N ALA A 137 2.68 -19.49 -8.32
CA ALA A 137 3.43 -19.02 -9.47
C ALA A 137 4.95 -19.26 -9.33
N ILE A 138 5.56 -18.87 -8.20
CA ILE A 138 7.00 -19.07 -7.95
C ILE A 138 7.38 -20.56 -7.99
N SER A 139 6.46 -21.44 -7.57
CA SER A 139 6.70 -22.89 -7.55
C SER A 139 6.57 -23.56 -8.93
N ASN A 140 6.02 -22.86 -9.93
CA ASN A 140 5.70 -23.42 -11.24
C ASN A 140 6.31 -22.65 -12.42
N LEU A 141 6.95 -21.51 -12.18
CA LEU A 141 7.66 -20.69 -13.18
C LEU A 141 9.13 -20.52 -12.78
N ASP A 142 10.00 -20.35 -13.78
CA ASP A 142 11.36 -19.90 -13.51
C ASP A 142 11.36 -18.45 -13.00
N ALA A 143 12.35 -18.11 -12.18
CA ALA A 143 12.40 -16.84 -11.46
C ALA A 143 12.34 -15.62 -12.39
N VAL A 144 12.96 -15.71 -13.58
CA VAL A 144 12.96 -14.64 -14.58
C VAL A 144 11.56 -14.42 -15.14
N THR A 145 10.90 -15.48 -15.61
CA THR A 145 9.53 -15.41 -16.12
C THR A 145 8.58 -14.90 -15.04
N PHE A 146 8.66 -15.44 -13.81
CA PHE A 146 7.85 -14.96 -12.69
C PHE A 146 8.04 -13.45 -12.44
N GLN A 147 9.29 -12.99 -12.32
CA GLN A 147 9.62 -11.59 -12.06
C GLN A 147 9.05 -10.67 -13.13
N VAL A 148 9.27 -10.99 -14.42
CA VAL A 148 8.82 -10.18 -15.54
C VAL A 148 7.29 -10.15 -15.62
N THR A 149 6.65 -11.32 -15.54
CA THR A 149 5.19 -11.42 -15.63
C THR A 149 4.50 -10.77 -14.43
N TYR A 150 5.08 -10.82 -13.22
CA TYR A 150 4.46 -10.23 -12.02
C TYR A 150 4.42 -8.69 -12.05
N GLN A 151 5.16 -8.05 -12.96
CA GLN A 151 5.05 -6.60 -13.18
C GLN A 151 3.74 -6.18 -13.87
N LEU A 152 2.98 -7.14 -14.42
CA LEU A 152 1.60 -6.93 -14.85
C LEU A 152 0.73 -6.32 -13.74
N LYS A 153 1.08 -6.54 -12.45
CA LYS A 153 0.41 -5.90 -11.30
C LYS A 153 0.32 -4.38 -11.42
N ILE A 154 1.31 -3.73 -12.05
CA ILE A 154 1.33 -2.28 -12.23
C ILE A 154 0.22 -1.86 -13.20
N LEU A 155 0.11 -2.57 -14.33
CA LEU A 155 -0.92 -2.34 -15.33
C LEU A 155 -2.32 -2.61 -14.79
N THR A 156 -2.51 -3.71 -14.04
CA THR A 156 -3.81 -4.04 -13.44
C THR A 156 -4.22 -3.01 -12.38
N THR A 157 -3.29 -2.55 -11.54
CA THR A 157 -3.55 -1.47 -10.56
C THR A 157 -4.04 -0.22 -11.26
N VAL A 158 -3.41 0.15 -12.37
CA VAL A 158 -3.82 1.30 -13.16
C VAL A 158 -5.19 1.10 -13.79
N LEU A 159 -5.44 -0.06 -14.39
CA LEU A 159 -6.74 -0.41 -14.97
C LEU A 159 -7.85 -0.28 -13.92
N PHE A 160 -7.67 -0.89 -12.75
CA PHE A 160 -8.64 -0.77 -11.66
C PHE A 160 -8.74 0.66 -11.13
N SER A 161 -7.68 1.45 -11.14
CA SER A 161 -7.75 2.87 -10.76
C SER A 161 -8.58 3.71 -11.73
N ILE A 162 -8.65 3.34 -13.02
CA ILE A 162 -9.56 3.96 -13.97
C ILE A 162 -11.00 3.49 -13.67
N LEU A 163 -11.20 2.17 -13.52
CA LEU A 163 -12.53 1.57 -13.36
C LEU A 163 -13.22 1.93 -12.03
N LEU A 164 -12.49 1.92 -10.90
CA LEU A 164 -13.07 2.06 -9.55
C LEU A 164 -13.04 3.48 -8.99
N LEU A 165 -12.03 4.28 -9.39
CA LEU A 165 -11.84 5.66 -8.92
C LEU A 165 -12.16 6.70 -10.02
N GLY A 166 -12.47 6.26 -11.25
CA GLY A 166 -12.82 7.16 -12.35
C GLY A 166 -11.66 8.04 -12.83
N ARG A 167 -10.41 7.65 -12.59
CA ARG A 167 -9.24 8.44 -13.04
C ARG A 167 -9.08 8.35 -14.55
N SER A 168 -8.78 9.46 -15.20
CA SER A 168 -8.40 9.49 -16.62
C SER A 168 -6.88 9.45 -16.78
N ILE A 169 -6.40 8.62 -17.71
CA ILE A 169 -4.97 8.41 -17.97
C ILE A 169 -4.67 8.79 -19.40
N THR A 170 -3.60 9.57 -19.57
CA THR A 170 -3.17 10.05 -20.88
C THR A 170 -2.36 9.00 -21.64
N LEU A 171 -2.29 9.11 -22.96
CA LEU A 171 -1.43 8.24 -23.78
C LEU A 171 0.04 8.26 -23.32
N ARG A 172 0.56 9.41 -22.87
CA ARG A 172 1.92 9.51 -22.30
C ARG A 172 2.10 8.63 -21.07
N GLN A 173 1.11 8.59 -20.19
CA GLN A 173 1.14 7.74 -19.00
C GLN A 173 1.00 6.25 -19.36
N TRP A 174 0.21 5.92 -20.38
CA TRP A 174 0.17 4.55 -20.93
C TRP A 174 1.53 4.10 -21.47
N LEU A 175 2.18 4.95 -22.29
CA LEU A 175 3.53 4.69 -22.78
C LEU A 175 4.53 4.56 -21.63
N ALA A 176 4.43 5.42 -20.61
CA ALA A 176 5.25 5.34 -19.42
C ALA A 176 5.07 4.01 -18.66
N LEU A 177 3.85 3.47 -18.57
CA LEU A 177 3.60 2.18 -17.91
C LEU A 177 4.18 1.00 -18.68
N ILE A 178 4.07 1.02 -20.01
CA ILE A 178 4.72 0.02 -20.88
C ILE A 178 6.23 0.10 -20.71
N LEU A 179 6.78 1.32 -20.75
CA LEU A 179 8.21 1.56 -20.57
C LEU A 179 8.70 1.12 -19.18
N LEU A 180 7.92 1.34 -18.13
CA LEU A 180 8.21 0.88 -16.77
C LEU A 180 8.27 -0.65 -16.70
N THR A 181 7.31 -1.32 -17.35
CA THR A 181 7.27 -2.79 -17.41
C THR A 181 8.49 -3.35 -18.14
N LEU A 182 8.86 -2.74 -19.28
CA LEU A 182 10.07 -3.08 -20.03
C LEU A 182 11.34 -2.82 -19.23
N GLY A 183 11.44 -1.68 -18.56
CA GLY A 183 12.59 -1.31 -17.74
C GLY A 183 12.83 -2.30 -16.60
N VAL A 184 11.77 -2.70 -15.88
CA VAL A 184 11.94 -3.72 -14.84
C VAL A 184 12.27 -5.08 -15.45
N ALA A 185 11.69 -5.46 -16.60
CA ALA A 185 12.07 -6.69 -17.27
C ALA A 185 13.57 -6.72 -17.60
N LEU A 186 14.11 -5.64 -18.16
CA LEU A 186 15.55 -5.52 -18.48
C LEU A 186 16.45 -5.66 -17.25
N VAL A 187 16.07 -5.06 -16.10
CA VAL A 187 16.81 -5.21 -14.85
C VAL A 187 16.85 -6.68 -14.40
N GLN A 188 15.77 -7.43 -14.58
CA GLN A 188 15.64 -8.79 -14.07
C GLN A 188 16.39 -9.84 -14.91
N VAL A 189 16.51 -9.65 -16.22
CA VAL A 189 17.22 -10.65 -17.06
C VAL A 189 18.74 -10.59 -16.87
N SER A 190 19.26 -9.53 -16.27
CA SER A 190 20.68 -9.38 -15.96
C SER A 190 21.23 -10.37 -14.94
N GLY A 191 20.38 -11.11 -14.23
CA GLY A 191 20.78 -12.02 -13.16
C GLY A 191 21.18 -13.44 -13.59
N THR A 192 20.96 -13.85 -14.85
CA THR A 192 21.01 -15.28 -15.19
C THR A 192 21.54 -15.66 -16.57
N LEU A 193 21.82 -14.73 -17.48
CA LEU A 193 22.16 -15.09 -18.86
C LEU A 193 23.47 -14.46 -19.30
N THR A 194 24.40 -15.30 -19.72
CA THR A 194 25.49 -14.87 -20.60
C THR A 194 24.91 -14.43 -21.95
N SER A 195 25.65 -13.66 -22.75
CA SER A 195 25.16 -13.20 -24.07
C SER A 195 24.74 -14.36 -24.99
N ASP A 196 25.29 -15.55 -24.77
CA ASP A 196 25.00 -16.75 -25.57
C ASP A 196 23.63 -17.38 -25.19
N ASP A 197 23.27 -17.40 -23.90
CA ASP A 197 21.97 -17.93 -23.44
C ASP A 197 20.78 -17.06 -23.89
N TRP A 198 21.02 -15.77 -24.10
CA TRP A 198 20.01 -14.83 -24.58
C TRP A 198 19.56 -15.12 -26.01
N LEU A 199 20.51 -15.39 -26.91
CA LEU A 199 20.21 -15.72 -28.30
C LEU A 199 19.48 -17.07 -28.41
N GLU A 200 19.83 -18.02 -27.54
CA GLU A 200 19.16 -19.32 -27.48
C GLU A 200 17.71 -19.19 -26.97
N ARG A 201 17.47 -18.42 -25.91
CA ARG A 201 16.10 -18.16 -25.42
C ARG A 201 15.27 -17.34 -26.41
N LEU A 202 15.83 -16.30 -27.03
CA LEU A 202 15.11 -15.46 -27.99
C LEU A 202 14.75 -16.24 -29.26
N SER A 203 15.66 -17.12 -29.71
CA SER A 203 15.37 -18.05 -30.80
C SER A 203 14.39 -19.16 -30.43
N SER A 204 14.29 -19.57 -29.15
CA SER A 204 13.25 -20.49 -28.66
C SER A 204 11.86 -19.83 -28.60
N LEU A 205 11.79 -18.53 -28.30
CA LEU A 205 10.54 -17.75 -28.32
C LEU A 205 10.05 -17.50 -29.76
N ILE A 206 10.97 -17.18 -30.68
CA ILE A 206 10.67 -16.96 -32.10
C ILE A 206 10.27 -18.26 -32.81
N ARG A 207 10.85 -19.40 -32.44
CA ARG A 207 10.52 -20.71 -33.04
C ARG A 207 9.17 -21.28 -32.60
N GLY A 208 8.39 -20.55 -31.81
CA GLY A 208 7.12 -21.03 -31.27
C GLY A 208 7.38 -22.07 -30.19
N GLY A 209 7.72 -21.59 -28.98
CA GLY A 209 8.02 -22.44 -27.84
C GLY A 209 6.96 -23.51 -27.61
N THR A 210 7.43 -24.72 -27.26
CA THR A 210 6.62 -25.85 -26.82
C THR A 210 5.49 -25.39 -25.92
N LEU A 211 4.27 -25.86 -26.19
CA LEU A 211 3.09 -25.69 -25.33
C LEU A 211 3.53 -25.71 -23.86
N PRO A 212 3.21 -24.68 -23.06
CA PRO A 212 3.67 -24.64 -21.68
C PRO A 212 3.31 -25.96 -21.01
N THR A 213 4.32 -26.61 -20.42
CA THR A 213 4.09 -27.79 -19.58
C THR A 213 2.93 -27.48 -18.62
N SER A 214 2.12 -28.49 -18.27
CA SER A 214 0.93 -28.29 -17.40
C SER A 214 1.25 -27.47 -16.14
N SER A 215 2.47 -27.61 -15.60
CA SER A 215 3.02 -26.76 -14.53
C SER A 215 3.26 -25.30 -14.94
N ALA A 216 3.96 -25.02 -16.04
CA ALA A 216 4.21 -23.66 -16.51
C ALA A 216 2.91 -22.88 -16.82
N PHE A 217 1.92 -23.54 -17.43
CA PHE A 217 0.61 -22.90 -17.67
C PHE A 217 -0.10 -22.57 -16.34
N LYS A 218 -0.10 -23.50 -15.38
CA LYS A 218 -0.62 -23.27 -14.03
C LYS A 218 0.07 -22.09 -13.34
N GLY A 219 1.40 -22.00 -13.47
CA GLY A 219 2.20 -20.89 -12.95
C GLY A 219 1.85 -19.55 -13.59
N LEU A 220 1.73 -19.51 -14.91
CA LEU A 220 1.38 -18.30 -15.67
C LEU A 220 -0.02 -17.79 -15.28
N MET A 221 -1.01 -18.69 -15.24
CA MET A 221 -2.37 -18.35 -14.80
C MET A 221 -2.39 -17.82 -13.36
N ALA A 222 -1.58 -18.42 -12.47
CA ALA A 222 -1.46 -17.96 -11.10
C ALA A 222 -0.84 -16.55 -11.00
N VAL A 223 0.19 -16.20 -11.79
CA VAL A 223 0.76 -14.83 -11.80
C VAL A 223 -0.24 -13.80 -12.30
N VAL A 224 -0.99 -14.13 -13.36
CA VAL A 224 -1.99 -13.21 -13.93
C VAL A 224 -3.10 -12.95 -12.91
N ALA A 225 -3.62 -14.00 -12.27
CA ALA A 225 -4.61 -13.88 -11.22
C ALA A 225 -4.06 -13.12 -9.99
N ALA A 226 -2.81 -13.37 -9.59
CA ALA A 226 -2.13 -12.63 -8.52
C ALA A 226 -1.98 -11.14 -8.86
N SER A 227 -1.67 -10.82 -10.12
CA SER A 227 -1.52 -9.45 -10.58
C SER A 227 -2.86 -8.70 -10.60
N LEU A 228 -3.94 -9.36 -11.05
CA LEU A 228 -5.29 -8.79 -11.04
C LEU A 228 -5.78 -8.53 -9.61
N THR A 229 -5.67 -9.52 -8.74
CA THR A 229 -6.05 -9.39 -7.32
C THR A 229 -5.23 -8.32 -6.61
N SER A 230 -3.92 -8.23 -6.88
CA SER A 230 -3.06 -7.16 -6.36
C SER A 230 -3.57 -5.77 -6.73
N GLY A 231 -3.87 -5.55 -8.02
CA GLY A 231 -4.32 -4.26 -8.51
C GLY A 231 -5.68 -3.87 -7.95
N LEU A 232 -6.62 -4.82 -7.93
CA LEU A 232 -7.94 -4.64 -7.37
C LEU A 232 -7.86 -4.26 -5.88
N THR A 233 -7.07 -5.00 -5.10
CA THR A 233 -6.93 -4.79 -3.65
C THR A 233 -6.36 -3.41 -3.33
N CYS A 234 -5.29 -3.01 -4.03
CA CYS A 234 -4.63 -1.74 -3.79
C CYS A 234 -5.59 -0.56 -4.02
N VAL A 235 -6.35 -0.60 -5.12
CA VAL A 235 -7.26 0.48 -5.51
C VAL A 235 -8.51 0.49 -4.64
N TYR A 236 -9.06 -0.69 -4.31
CA TYR A 236 -10.20 -0.81 -3.41
C TYR A 236 -9.86 -0.29 -2.01
N PHE A 237 -8.68 -0.64 -1.49
CA PHE A 237 -8.22 -0.14 -0.19
C PHE A 237 -8.02 1.37 -0.21
N GLU A 238 -7.43 1.93 -1.27
CA GLU A 238 -7.31 3.38 -1.44
C GLU A 238 -8.67 4.07 -1.40
N LYS A 239 -9.64 3.56 -2.17
CA LYS A 239 -11.01 4.08 -2.19
C LYS A 239 -11.63 4.04 -0.80
N LEU A 240 -11.53 2.90 -0.12
CA LEU A 240 -12.14 2.70 1.19
C LEU A 240 -11.55 3.61 2.28
N VAL A 241 -10.22 3.80 2.26
CA VAL A 241 -9.54 4.75 3.16
C VAL A 241 -9.96 6.19 2.85
N LYS A 242 -10.00 6.58 1.56
CA LYS A 242 -10.34 7.95 1.15
C LYS A 242 -11.80 8.32 1.37
N ASP A 243 -12.73 7.42 1.06
CA ASP A 243 -14.17 7.63 1.28
C ASP A 243 -14.51 7.74 2.78
N SER A 244 -13.67 7.17 3.65
CA SER A 244 -13.92 7.09 5.10
C SER A 244 -13.07 8.04 5.95
N MET A 245 -12.21 8.88 5.33
CA MET A 245 -11.28 9.77 6.05
C MET A 245 -11.99 10.86 6.89
N GLY A 246 -13.29 11.06 6.72
CA GLY A 246 -14.08 12.00 7.51
C GLY A 246 -14.61 11.47 8.85
N SER A 247 -14.57 10.16 9.12
CA SER A 247 -15.27 9.57 10.28
C SER A 247 -14.42 8.68 11.19
N VAL A 248 -13.24 8.21 10.75
CA VAL A 248 -12.42 7.27 11.52
C VAL A 248 -10.93 7.56 11.34
N SER A 249 -10.13 7.46 12.41
CA SER A 249 -8.68 7.69 12.35
C SER A 249 -7.97 6.66 11.47
N LEU A 250 -6.87 7.08 10.84
CA LEU A 250 -6.01 6.24 9.99
C LEU A 250 -5.59 4.96 10.71
N TRP A 251 -5.16 5.09 11.97
CA TRP A 251 -4.68 3.97 12.78
C TRP A 251 -5.79 2.97 13.09
N THR A 252 -7.01 3.43 13.34
CA THR A 252 -8.17 2.55 13.54
C THR A 252 -8.49 1.76 12.27
N ARG A 253 -8.40 2.39 11.10
CA ARG A 253 -8.55 1.67 9.82
C ARG A 253 -7.44 0.65 9.60
N ASN A 254 -6.22 0.97 10.02
CA ASN A 254 -5.11 0.03 9.92
C ASN A 254 -5.22 -1.14 10.91
N VAL A 255 -5.81 -0.90 12.10
CA VAL A 255 -6.21 -1.96 13.05
C VAL A 255 -7.25 -2.88 12.41
N GLN A 256 -8.32 -2.32 11.84
CA GLN A 256 -9.36 -3.11 11.17
C GLN A 256 -8.77 -3.95 10.03
N LEU A 257 -7.96 -3.35 9.17
CA LEU A 257 -7.32 -4.07 8.07
C LEU A 257 -6.42 -5.20 8.57
N SER A 258 -5.55 -4.91 9.55
CA SER A 258 -4.63 -5.91 10.11
C SER A 258 -5.37 -7.00 10.89
N PHE A 259 -6.51 -6.68 11.51
CA PHE A 259 -7.35 -7.66 12.18
C PHE A 259 -8.02 -8.61 11.17
N PHE A 260 -8.61 -8.05 10.11
CA PHE A 260 -9.24 -8.88 9.08
C PHE A 260 -8.24 -9.67 8.23
N SER A 261 -6.99 -9.21 8.11
CA SER A 261 -5.92 -9.96 7.41
C SER A 261 -5.37 -11.14 8.23
N LEU A 262 -5.55 -11.18 9.55
CA LEU A 262 -5.16 -12.31 10.39
C LEU A 262 -5.88 -13.60 10.00
N PHE A 263 -7.18 -13.54 9.75
CA PHE A 263 -7.99 -14.72 9.41
C PHE A 263 -7.45 -15.43 8.18
N PRO A 264 -7.33 -14.79 7.02
CA PRO A 264 -6.86 -15.49 5.84
C PRO A 264 -5.35 -15.82 5.95
N ALA A 265 -4.51 -15.02 6.61
CA ALA A 265 -3.11 -15.40 6.89
C ALA A 265 -3.00 -16.69 7.73
N LEU A 266 -3.88 -16.85 8.72
CA LEU A 266 -3.93 -18.03 9.59
C LEU A 266 -4.56 -19.24 8.86
N PHE A 267 -5.78 -19.10 8.34
CA PHE A 267 -6.53 -20.23 7.77
C PHE A 267 -5.96 -20.69 6.43
N ILE A 268 -5.62 -19.78 5.54
CA ILE A 268 -5.13 -20.12 4.20
C ILE A 268 -3.62 -20.33 4.23
N GLY A 269 -2.88 -19.38 4.82
CA GLY A 269 -1.42 -19.47 4.87
C GLY A 269 -0.94 -20.56 5.81
N VAL A 270 -1.23 -20.43 7.11
CA VAL A 270 -0.65 -21.32 8.14
C VAL A 270 -1.32 -22.69 8.15
N LEU A 271 -2.65 -22.77 8.15
CA LEU A 271 -3.35 -24.05 8.29
C LEU A 271 -3.46 -24.83 6.98
N TRP A 272 -3.92 -24.21 5.90
CA TRP A 272 -4.12 -24.89 4.62
C TRP A 272 -2.83 -25.12 3.83
N GLN A 273 -2.01 -24.08 3.66
CA GLN A 273 -0.85 -24.15 2.78
C GLN A 273 0.34 -24.86 3.44
N ASP A 274 0.74 -24.44 4.64
CA ASP A 274 1.96 -24.94 5.30
C ASP A 274 1.68 -25.81 6.55
N GLY A 275 0.42 -26.11 6.88
CA GLY A 275 0.05 -26.76 8.14
C GLY A 275 0.74 -28.10 8.39
N ALA A 276 0.87 -28.93 7.35
CA ALA A 276 1.58 -30.21 7.46
C ALA A 276 3.09 -30.03 7.68
N ALA A 277 3.69 -29.00 7.07
CA ALA A 277 5.11 -28.68 7.25
C ALA A 277 5.37 -28.11 8.66
N ILE A 278 4.45 -27.28 9.16
CA ILE A 278 4.47 -26.72 10.51
C ILE A 278 4.34 -27.82 11.56
N ALA A 279 3.44 -28.79 11.35
CA ALA A 279 3.28 -29.91 12.27
C ALA A 279 4.53 -30.79 12.39
N ARG A 280 5.32 -30.90 11.31
CA ARG A 280 6.55 -31.70 11.27
C ARG A 280 7.78 -30.96 11.79
N ASN A 281 7.96 -29.71 11.40
CA ASN A 281 9.19 -28.96 11.64
C ASN A 281 9.07 -27.91 12.77
N GLY A 282 7.84 -27.59 13.17
CA GLY A 282 7.52 -26.52 14.10
C GLY A 282 7.25 -25.18 13.40
N PHE A 283 6.49 -24.30 14.05
CA PHE A 283 6.10 -22.99 13.50
C PHE A 283 7.29 -22.05 13.28
N PHE A 284 8.28 -22.08 14.16
CA PHE A 284 9.47 -21.21 14.10
C PHE A 284 10.69 -21.91 13.46
N ALA A 285 10.47 -22.98 12.70
CA ALA A 285 11.55 -23.68 12.01
C ALA A 285 12.29 -22.73 11.06
N GLY A 286 13.62 -22.71 11.14
CA GLY A 286 14.46 -21.87 10.27
C GLY A 286 14.46 -20.37 10.58
N TYR A 287 13.85 -19.95 11.70
CA TYR A 287 13.88 -18.55 12.12
C TYR A 287 15.25 -18.19 12.69
N ASN A 288 15.78 -17.07 12.21
CA ASN A 288 17.03 -16.48 12.66
C ASN A 288 16.84 -14.95 12.80
N PRO A 289 17.83 -14.21 13.34
CA PRO A 289 17.71 -12.75 13.50
C PRO A 289 17.41 -11.99 12.20
N VAL A 290 17.88 -12.49 11.04
CA VAL A 290 17.60 -11.90 9.72
C VAL A 290 16.13 -12.07 9.33
N VAL A 291 15.52 -13.22 9.66
CA VAL A 291 14.08 -13.45 9.45
C VAL A 291 13.25 -12.49 10.32
N TRP A 292 13.61 -12.32 11.59
CA TRP A 292 12.95 -11.35 12.47
C TRP A 292 13.11 -9.91 11.98
N LEU A 293 14.30 -9.54 11.49
CA LEU A 293 14.53 -8.24 10.86
C LEU A 293 13.65 -8.06 9.61
N THR A 294 13.52 -9.10 8.78
CA THR A 294 12.65 -9.09 7.60
C THR A 294 11.19 -8.83 7.99
N ILE A 295 10.69 -9.56 8.99
CA ILE A 295 9.32 -9.42 9.51
C ILE A 295 9.10 -7.99 10.04
N GLY A 296 10.04 -7.47 10.84
CA GLY A 296 9.96 -6.11 11.37
C GLY A 296 9.95 -5.04 10.27
N LEU A 297 10.81 -5.17 9.27
CA LEU A 297 10.87 -4.25 8.12
C LEU A 297 9.61 -4.31 7.25
N GLN A 298 9.00 -5.48 7.07
CA GLN A 298 7.73 -5.61 6.36
C GLN A 298 6.58 -4.96 7.13
N ALA A 299 6.51 -5.18 8.45
CA ALA A 299 5.50 -4.56 9.30
C ALA A 299 5.63 -3.02 9.28
N LEU A 300 6.85 -2.51 9.42
CA LEU A 300 7.15 -1.09 9.32
C LEU A 300 6.77 -0.51 7.95
N GLY A 301 7.10 -1.22 6.87
CA GLY A 301 6.72 -0.84 5.51
C GLY A 301 5.21 -0.68 5.34
N GLY A 302 4.41 -1.60 5.89
CA GLY A 302 2.96 -1.50 5.89
C GLY A 302 2.43 -0.22 6.56
N LEU A 303 3.00 0.15 7.71
CA LEU A 303 2.66 1.37 8.43
C LEU A 303 3.06 2.64 7.66
N ILE A 304 4.26 2.66 7.08
CA ILE A 304 4.73 3.78 6.25
C ILE A 304 3.80 3.96 5.03
N VAL A 305 3.41 2.86 4.38
CA VAL A 305 2.47 2.90 3.24
C VAL A 305 1.13 3.51 3.65
N ALA A 306 0.59 3.15 4.82
CA ALA A 306 -0.65 3.75 5.33
C ALA A 306 -0.51 5.28 5.48
N VAL A 307 0.59 5.76 6.08
CA VAL A 307 0.89 7.20 6.18
C VAL A 307 1.04 7.84 4.80
N CYS A 308 1.74 7.21 3.87
CA CYS A 308 1.88 7.73 2.50
C CYS A 308 0.54 7.84 1.77
N ILE A 309 -0.41 6.90 1.96
CA ILE A 309 -1.73 6.98 1.33
C ILE A 309 -2.52 8.20 1.83
N THR A 310 -2.29 8.61 3.09
CA THR A 310 -2.99 9.74 3.70
C THR A 310 -2.33 11.07 3.40
N TYR A 311 -0.99 11.15 3.41
CA TYR A 311 -0.27 12.43 3.33
C TYR A 311 0.50 12.64 2.02
N ALA A 312 0.59 11.62 1.16
CA ALA A 312 1.27 11.72 -0.13
C ALA A 312 0.34 11.31 -1.27
N ASP A 313 0.49 11.98 -2.41
CA ASP A 313 -0.16 11.51 -3.63
C ASP A 313 0.41 10.16 -4.06
N ASN A 314 -0.44 9.34 -4.67
CA ASN A 314 -0.01 8.06 -5.25
C ASN A 314 1.17 8.22 -6.23
N VAL A 315 1.25 9.37 -6.90
CA VAL A 315 2.36 9.75 -7.78
C VAL A 315 3.68 9.78 -7.04
N ALA A 316 3.72 10.44 -5.87
CA ALA A 316 4.94 10.56 -5.08
C ALA A 316 5.35 9.21 -4.47
N LYS A 317 4.37 8.40 -4.06
CA LYS A 317 4.59 7.01 -3.60
C LYS A 317 5.22 6.15 -4.71
N ASN A 318 4.71 6.25 -5.93
CA ASN A 318 5.26 5.51 -7.08
C ASN A 318 6.69 5.98 -7.41
N PHE A 319 6.97 7.28 -7.29
CA PHE A 319 8.33 7.81 -7.46
C PHE A 319 9.29 7.24 -6.40
N ALA A 320 8.88 7.23 -5.13
CA ALA A 320 9.65 6.62 -4.05
C ALA A 320 9.91 5.12 -4.28
N ALA A 321 8.90 4.38 -4.74
CA ALA A 321 9.06 2.97 -5.09
C ALA A 321 10.07 2.77 -6.24
N SER A 322 9.98 3.54 -7.32
CA SER A 322 10.92 3.46 -8.44
C SER A 322 12.34 3.84 -8.03
N LEU A 323 12.51 4.89 -7.22
CA LEU A 323 13.81 5.27 -6.67
C LEU A 323 14.40 4.16 -5.78
N SER A 324 13.57 3.47 -5.00
CA SER A 324 14.03 2.35 -4.17
C SER A 324 14.62 1.20 -4.99
N ILE A 325 14.14 0.96 -6.21
CA ILE A 325 14.70 -0.06 -7.12
C ILE A 325 16.14 0.32 -7.48
N VAL A 326 16.36 1.57 -7.88
CA VAL A 326 17.69 2.07 -8.25
C VAL A 326 18.64 2.05 -7.06
N VAL A 327 18.18 2.49 -5.89
CA VAL A 327 18.96 2.45 -4.65
C VAL A 327 19.29 1.01 -4.25
N SER A 328 18.34 0.07 -4.38
CA SER A 328 18.58 -1.35 -4.10
C SER A 328 19.61 -1.95 -5.05
N TYR A 329 19.52 -1.63 -6.34
CA TYR A 329 20.46 -2.09 -7.35
C TYR A 329 21.88 -1.56 -7.07
N ALA A 330 22.02 -0.26 -6.82
CA ALA A 330 23.29 0.35 -6.46
C ALA A 330 23.87 -0.25 -5.16
N ALA A 331 23.04 -0.40 -4.13
CA ALA A 331 23.45 -0.99 -2.86
C ALA A 331 23.88 -2.45 -3.02
N THR A 332 23.19 -3.22 -3.86
CA THR A 332 23.56 -4.62 -4.16
C THR A 332 24.91 -4.71 -4.85
N ALA A 333 25.15 -3.85 -5.85
CA ALA A 333 26.44 -3.76 -6.54
C ALA A 333 27.60 -3.41 -5.60
N ILE A 334 27.38 -2.48 -4.66
CA ILE A 334 28.40 -2.07 -3.70
C ILE A 334 28.66 -3.17 -2.64
N ILE A 335 27.58 -3.71 -2.05
CA ILE A 335 27.68 -4.60 -0.88
C ILE A 335 28.06 -6.02 -1.29
N PHE A 336 27.45 -6.57 -2.34
CA PHE A 336 27.72 -7.93 -2.83
C PHE A 336 28.79 -7.97 -3.92
N ARG A 337 29.38 -6.81 -4.27
CA ARG A 337 30.39 -6.68 -5.33
C ARG A 337 29.96 -7.29 -6.66
N THR A 338 28.65 -7.30 -6.95
CA THR A 338 28.12 -7.81 -8.20
C THR A 338 28.43 -6.83 -9.34
N PRO A 339 28.97 -7.30 -10.48
CA PRO A 339 29.32 -6.41 -11.58
C PRO A 339 28.07 -5.70 -12.11
N LEU A 340 28.18 -4.39 -12.31
CA LEU A 340 27.12 -3.59 -12.93
C LEU A 340 27.01 -3.99 -14.41
N THR A 341 25.96 -4.72 -14.77
CA THR A 341 25.72 -5.09 -16.16
C THR A 341 25.09 -3.93 -16.93
N LEU A 342 25.43 -3.80 -18.22
CA LEU A 342 24.87 -2.77 -19.09
C LEU A 342 23.33 -2.87 -19.21
N HIS A 343 22.82 -4.10 -19.18
CA HIS A 343 21.39 -4.38 -19.26
C HIS A 343 20.64 -3.92 -17.99
N ALA A 344 21.22 -4.13 -16.80
CA ALA A 344 20.60 -3.69 -15.55
C ALA A 344 20.70 -2.17 -15.34
N THR A 345 21.82 -1.55 -15.72
CA THR A 345 21.95 -0.09 -15.70
C THR A 345 21.01 0.57 -16.71
N GLY A 346 20.91 0.02 -17.92
CA GLY A 346 19.96 0.44 -18.94
C GLY A 346 18.51 0.28 -18.48
N GLY A 347 18.15 -0.88 -17.91
CA GLY A 347 16.82 -1.12 -17.35
C GLY A 347 16.47 -0.16 -16.22
N ALA A 348 17.40 0.13 -15.31
CA ALA A 348 17.21 1.10 -14.23
C ALA A 348 16.98 2.53 -14.78
N ALA A 349 17.73 2.94 -15.81
CA ALA A 349 17.53 4.22 -16.47
C ALA A 349 16.14 4.30 -17.15
N VAL A 350 15.70 3.21 -17.79
CA VAL A 350 14.37 3.11 -18.40
C VAL A 350 13.26 3.20 -17.35
N VAL A 351 13.42 2.58 -16.18
CA VAL A 351 12.48 2.71 -15.04
C VAL A 351 12.37 4.15 -14.56
N LEU A 352 13.50 4.86 -14.42
CA LEU A 352 13.50 6.27 -14.04
C LEU A 352 12.84 7.16 -15.11
N LEU A 353 13.14 6.94 -16.38
CA LEU A 353 12.54 7.67 -17.50
C LEU A 353 11.03 7.45 -17.57
N ALA A 354 10.58 6.19 -17.46
CA ALA A 354 9.18 5.84 -17.39
C ALA A 354 8.47 6.58 -16.25
N MET A 355 9.07 6.60 -15.06
CA MET A 355 8.50 7.31 -13.92
C MET A 355 8.42 8.82 -14.16
N TYR A 356 9.46 9.41 -14.75
CA TYR A 356 9.47 10.84 -15.12
C TYR A 356 8.34 11.17 -16.10
N LEU A 357 8.17 10.35 -17.15
CA LEU A 357 7.11 10.52 -18.15
C LEU A 357 5.71 10.36 -17.55
N PHE A 358 5.54 9.43 -16.60
CA PHE A 358 4.27 9.23 -15.90
C PHE A 358 3.87 10.45 -15.05
N ASN A 359 4.87 11.14 -14.50
CA ASN A 359 4.72 12.27 -13.57
C ASN A 359 4.81 13.65 -14.21
N GLY A 360 4.96 13.75 -15.54
CA GLY A 360 5.12 15.01 -16.28
C GLY A 360 3.94 16.00 -16.25
N ARG A 361 3.05 15.93 -15.25
CA ARG A 361 2.06 16.96 -14.93
C ARG A 361 2.24 17.46 -13.50
N PRO A 362 2.07 18.76 -13.23
CA PRO A 362 1.92 19.24 -11.87
C PRO A 362 0.73 18.51 -11.24
N ALA A 363 0.92 18.02 -10.00
CA ALA A 363 -0.14 17.38 -9.24
C ALA A 363 -1.42 18.23 -9.33
N PRO A 364 -2.62 17.62 -9.52
CA PRO A 364 -3.84 18.37 -9.31
C PRO A 364 -3.71 19.02 -7.92
N ARG A 365 -3.88 20.34 -7.87
CA ARG A 365 -3.83 21.10 -6.60
C ARG A 365 -4.57 20.27 -5.58
N MET A 366 -3.91 19.92 -4.46
CA MET A 366 -4.61 19.36 -3.30
C MET A 366 -5.90 20.17 -3.18
N VAL A 367 -7.04 19.51 -3.39
CA VAL A 367 -8.31 20.08 -2.99
C VAL A 367 -8.20 20.05 -1.48
N LEU A 368 -7.70 21.15 -0.95
CA LEU A 368 -7.77 21.50 0.45
C LEU A 368 -9.23 21.26 0.82
N LEU A 369 -9.48 20.37 1.77
CA LEU A 369 -10.76 20.33 2.44
C LEU A 369 -11.09 21.78 2.80
N PRO A 370 -12.25 22.32 2.40
CA PRO A 370 -12.57 23.70 2.70
C PRO A 370 -12.45 23.87 4.20
N VAL A 371 -11.49 24.70 4.61
CA VAL A 371 -11.48 25.27 5.95
C VAL A 371 -12.76 26.08 5.98
N ASN A 372 -13.77 25.58 6.70
CA ASN A 372 -14.97 26.34 6.96
C ASN A 372 -14.54 27.47 7.91
N GLN A 373 -14.07 28.57 7.32
CA GLN A 373 -13.51 29.68 8.08
C GLN A 373 -14.56 30.71 8.48
N ASP A 374 -15.81 30.55 8.02
CA ASP A 374 -16.90 31.43 8.39
C ASP A 374 -18.07 30.62 8.94
N GLY A 375 -18.44 30.92 10.19
CA GLY A 375 -19.73 30.50 10.74
C GLY A 375 -20.84 31.18 9.97
N HIS A 376 -21.37 30.52 8.95
CA HIS A 376 -22.61 30.91 8.30
C HIS A 376 -23.44 29.69 7.89
N ASP A 377 -24.74 29.84 8.08
CA ASP A 377 -25.77 28.80 8.15
C ASP A 377 -25.72 27.71 7.05
N PRO A 378 -26.01 26.44 7.41
CA PRO A 378 -26.01 25.30 6.47
C PRO A 378 -27.21 25.28 5.52
N GLU A 379 -28.10 26.29 5.52
CA GLU A 379 -29.36 26.25 4.76
C GLU A 379 -29.28 26.91 3.36
N LYS A 380 -28.14 27.48 2.95
CA LYS A 380 -27.99 28.15 1.64
C LYS A 380 -27.13 27.46 0.59
N SER A 381 -26.58 26.28 0.87
CA SER A 381 -25.75 25.55 -0.10
C SER A 381 -26.57 24.54 -0.93
N ARG A 382 -27.48 25.04 -1.78
CA ARG A 382 -27.89 24.27 -2.97
C ARG A 382 -26.83 24.48 -4.07
N PRO A 383 -26.41 23.43 -4.79
CA PRO A 383 -25.47 23.59 -5.88
C PRO A 383 -26.15 24.37 -7.01
N LEU A 384 -25.69 25.58 -7.29
CA LEU A 384 -26.02 26.27 -8.54
C LEU A 384 -25.31 25.50 -9.67
N LEU A 385 -26.10 24.66 -10.34
CA LEU A 385 -25.79 24.11 -11.66
C LEU A 385 -25.54 25.32 -12.58
N PHE A 386 -24.28 25.56 -12.96
CA PHE A 386 -23.99 26.53 -14.01
C PHE A 386 -24.37 25.89 -15.35
N GLU A 387 -25.51 26.34 -15.91
CA GLU A 387 -25.88 26.12 -17.30
C GLU A 387 -24.76 26.60 -18.22
N LEU A 388 -24.23 25.69 -19.04
CA LEU A 388 -23.43 26.04 -20.22
C LEU A 388 -24.39 26.46 -21.34
N THR A 389 -24.74 27.75 -21.39
CA THR A 389 -25.42 28.36 -22.53
C THR A 389 -24.40 28.80 -23.59
N SER A 390 -24.55 28.20 -24.77
CA SER A 390 -24.39 28.77 -26.12
C SER A 390 -23.20 29.70 -26.41
N ILE A 391 -22.25 29.20 -27.20
CA ILE A 391 -21.36 30.00 -28.05
C ILE A 391 -22.14 30.40 -29.32
N PRO A 392 -22.35 31.69 -29.64
CA PRO A 392 -22.84 32.08 -30.95
C PRO A 392 -21.69 32.09 -31.96
N LYS A 393 -21.94 31.53 -33.14
CA LYS A 393 -21.11 31.69 -34.33
C LYS A 393 -21.27 33.12 -34.87
N GLN A 394 -20.16 33.77 -35.17
CA GLN A 394 -20.03 34.66 -36.33
C GLN A 394 -18.75 34.30 -37.06
#